data_AF-B9TCZ8-F1
#
_entry.id   AF-B9TCZ8-F1
#
_cell.length_a   1.000
_cell.length_b   1.000
_cell.length_c   1.000
_cell.angle_alpha   90.00
_cell.angle_beta   90.00
_cell.angle_gamma   90.00
#
_symmetry.space_group_name_H-M   'P 1'
#
loop_
_entity.id
_entity.type
_entity.pdbx_description
1 polymer ?
#
loop_
_entity_poly.entity_id
_entity_poly.type
_entity_poly.pdbx_seq_one_letter_code
_entity_poly.pdbx_strand_id
1 'polypeptide(L)' 'MAAAARMGDLNRLGQLEDQCAVEARGAGNGVAALSGGQRLRKIDLLKQILANDREIRDLTDPWMNNIPGMARQ' A
#
# COMPACT_ATOMS: atom_id res chain seq x y z
N MET A 1 -4.85 -0.01 -6.65
CA MET A 1 -4.75 1.37 -6.14
C MET A 1 -3.71 2.18 -6.91
N ALA A 2 -2.41 1.86 -6.84
CA ALA A 2 -1.36 2.62 -7.54
C ALA A 2 -1.60 2.88 -9.04
N ALA A 3 -2.14 1.90 -9.79
CA ALA A 3 -2.52 2.12 -11.19
C ALA A 3 -3.62 3.20 -11.38
N ALA A 4 -4.63 3.23 -10.49
CA ALA A 4 -5.67 4.25 -10.52
C ALA A 4 -5.09 5.63 -10.18
N ALA A 5 -4.18 5.69 -9.18
CA ALA A 5 -3.45 6.91 -8.86
C ALA A 5 -2.61 7.42 -10.05
N ARG A 6 -1.88 6.53 -10.74
CA ARG A 6 -1.13 6.89 -11.97
C ARG A 6 -2.01 7.44 -13.08
N MET A 7 -3.24 6.95 -13.18
CA MET A 7 -4.22 7.42 -14.17
C MET A 7 -4.94 8.70 -13.73
N GLY A 8 -4.72 9.18 -12.50
CA GLY A 8 -5.45 10.30 -11.92
C GLY A 8 -6.92 10.00 -11.61
N ASP A 9 -7.34 8.73 -11.62
CA ASP A 9 -8.71 8.33 -11.33
C ASP A 9 -8.94 8.23 -9.81
N LEU A 10 -9.13 9.40 -9.18
CA LEU A 10 -9.28 9.51 -7.73
C LEU A 10 -10.58 8.86 -7.21
N ASN A 11 -11.64 8.84 -8.02
CA ASN A 11 -12.88 8.17 -7.66
C ASN A 11 -12.67 6.65 -7.58
N ARG A 12 -12.00 6.07 -8.58
CA ARG A 12 -11.65 4.65 -8.54
C ARG A 12 -10.64 4.34 -7.45
N LEU A 13 -9.71 5.25 -7.17
CA LEU A 13 -8.76 5.11 -6.07
C LEU A 13 -9.49 4.97 -4.74
N GLY A 14 -10.43 5.87 -4.42
CA GLY A 14 -11.23 5.80 -3.17
C GLY A 14 -12.03 4.50 -3.04
N GLN A 15 -12.68 4.03 -4.10
CA GLN A 15 -13.37 2.72 -4.09
C GLN A 15 -12.41 1.55 -3.78
N LEU A 16 -11.19 1.61 -4.31
CA LEU A 16 -10.19 0.58 -4.08
C LEU A 16 -9.59 0.67 -2.66
N GLU A 17 -9.51 1.86 -2.07
CA GLU A 17 -9.13 2.06 -0.66
C GLU A 17 -10.15 1.42 0.28
N ASP A 18 -11.45 1.64 0.04
CA ASP A 18 -12.53 1.00 0.80
C ASP A 18 -12.43 -0.54 0.74
N GLN A 19 -12.22 -1.09 -0.46
CA GLN A 19 -12.03 -2.54 -0.62
C GLN A 19 -10.75 -3.02 0.11
N CYS A 20 -9.65 -2.29 -0.01
CA CYS A 20 -8.39 -2.63 0.66
C CYS A 20 -8.58 -2.67 2.19
N ALA A 21 -9.34 -1.72 2.75
CA ALA A 21 -9.67 -1.69 4.17
C ALA A 21 -10.50 -2.91 4.59
N VAL A 22 -11.44 -3.38 3.75
CA VAL A 22 -12.21 -4.60 4.00
C VAL A 22 -11.29 -5.83 4.02
N GLU A 23 -10.43 -6.00 3.02
CA GLU A 23 -9.52 -7.14 2.92
C GLU A 23 -8.50 -7.19 4.09
N ALA A 24 -7.98 -6.02 4.48
CA ALA A 24 -6.98 -5.92 5.54
C ALA A 24 -7.51 -6.33 6.92
N ARG A 25 -8.82 -6.20 7.18
CA ARG A 25 -9.45 -6.58 8.47
C ARG A 25 -9.16 -8.03 8.84
N GLY A 26 -9.14 -8.93 7.86
CA GLY A 26 -8.87 -10.35 8.09
C GLY A 26 -7.50 -10.63 8.71
N ALA A 27 -6.52 -9.74 8.48
CA ALA A 27 -5.18 -9.86 9.06
C ALA A 27 -5.05 -9.27 10.47
N GLY A 28 -6.00 -8.43 10.91
CA GLY A 28 -5.94 -7.72 12.20
C GLY A 28 -5.99 -8.63 13.43
N ASN A 29 -6.62 -9.79 13.30
CA ASN A 29 -6.72 -10.80 14.38
C ASN A 29 -5.53 -11.78 14.39
N GLY A 30 -4.49 -11.47 13.62
CA GLY A 30 -3.38 -12.38 13.37
C GLY A 30 -3.66 -13.33 12.20
N VAL A 31 -2.57 -13.84 11.61
CA VAL A 31 -2.62 -14.81 10.53
C VAL A 31 -1.80 -16.03 10.93
N ALA A 32 -2.18 -17.21 10.44
CA ALA A 32 -1.41 -18.42 10.67
C ALA A 32 0.05 -18.23 10.24
N ALA A 33 0.97 -18.81 11.02
CA ALA A 33 2.39 -18.69 10.74
C ALA A 33 2.73 -19.39 9.41
N LEU A 34 3.35 -18.63 8.49
CA LEU A 34 3.88 -19.17 7.25
C LEU A 34 5.34 -19.57 7.46
N SER A 35 5.78 -20.63 6.76
CA SER A 35 7.15 -21.11 6.79
C SER A 35 7.73 -21.25 5.38
N GLY A 36 9.05 -21.44 5.28
CA GLY A 36 9.75 -21.67 4.01
C GLY A 36 9.42 -20.65 2.92
N GLY A 37 9.11 -21.14 1.72
CA GLY A 37 8.80 -20.31 0.56
C GLY A 37 7.58 -19.39 0.74
N GLN A 38 6.57 -19.82 1.51
CA GLN A 38 5.38 -18.99 1.76
C GLN A 38 5.72 -17.77 2.61
N ARG A 39 6.61 -17.92 3.59
CA ARG A 39 7.11 -16.79 4.39
C ARG A 39 7.89 -15.80 3.53
N LEU A 40 8.74 -16.28 2.63
CA LEU A 40 9.49 -15.42 1.71
C LEU A 40 8.54 -14.65 0.79
N ARG A 41 7.56 -15.35 0.19
CA ARG A 41 6.56 -14.71 -0.65
C ARG A 41 5.76 -13.63 0.08
N LYS A 42 5.41 -13.86 1.36
CA LYS A 42 4.75 -12.84 2.18
C LYS A 42 5.62 -11.58 2.32
N ILE A 43 6.93 -11.73 2.55
CA ILE A 43 7.84 -10.58 2.65
C ILE A 43 7.87 -9.79 1.34
N ASP A 44 7.95 -10.47 0.19
CA ASP A 44 7.96 -9.81 -1.12
C ASP A 44 6.65 -9.05 -1.38
N LEU A 45 5.51 -9.64 -1.03
CA LEU A 45 4.21 -8.98 -1.15
C LEU A 45 4.11 -7.75 -0.23
N LEU A 46 4.60 -7.83 1.01
CA LEU A 46 4.62 -6.67 1.91
C LEU A 46 5.48 -5.54 1.36
N LYS A 47 6.66 -5.84 0.79
CA LYS A 47 7.49 -4.83 0.12
C LYS A 47 6.77 -4.19 -1.05
N GLN A 48 6.06 -4.99 -1.86
CA GLN A 48 5.28 -4.48 -2.98
C GLN A 48 4.14 -3.56 -2.53
N ILE A 49 3.44 -3.92 -1.45
CA ILE A 49 2.38 -3.07 -0.87
C ILE A 49 2.96 -1.73 -0.43
N LEU A 50 4.05 -1.73 0.34
CA LEU A 50 4.69 -0.50 0.80
C LEU A 50 5.19 0.38 -0.37
N ALA A 51 5.71 -0.22 -1.43
CA ALA A 51 6.12 0.50 -2.63
C ALA A 51 4.91 1.12 -3.36
N ASN A 52 3.82 0.38 -3.50
CA ASN A 52 2.58 0.87 -4.10
C ASN A 52 1.97 2.02 -3.26
N ASP A 53 1.96 1.90 -1.94
CA ASP A 53 1.43 2.93 -1.03
C ASP A 53 2.27 4.21 -1.07
N ARG A 54 3.60 4.07 -1.21
CA ARG A 54 4.48 5.20 -1.45
C ARG A 54 4.16 5.90 -2.78
N GLU A 55 4.02 5.14 -3.86
CA GLU A 55 3.69 5.70 -5.16
C GLU A 55 2.34 6.44 -5.15
N ILE A 56 1.33 5.88 -4.48
CA ILE A 56 0.04 6.56 -4.30
C ILE A 56 0.26 7.90 -3.59
N ARG A 57 0.98 7.91 -2.46
CA ARG A 57 1.27 9.13 -1.70
C ARG A 57 2.00 10.19 -2.52
N ASP A 58 2.99 9.78 -3.31
CA ASP A 58 3.77 10.69 -4.15
C ASP A 58 2.90 11.36 -5.23
N LEU A 59 1.85 10.66 -5.69
CA LEU A 59 0.92 11.16 -6.71
C LEU A 59 -0.24 11.98 -6.11
N THR A 60 -0.80 11.57 -4.97
CA THR A 60 -1.98 12.23 -4.37
C THR A 60 -1.61 13.38 -3.45
N ASP A 61 -0.45 13.30 -2.80
CA ASP A 61 -0.02 14.23 -1.75
C ASP A 61 1.43 14.69 -1.94
N PRO A 62 1.77 15.28 -3.11
CA PRO A 62 3.15 15.61 -3.44
C PRO A 62 3.79 16.60 -2.47
N TRP A 63 2.97 17.39 -1.75
CA TRP A 63 3.43 18.31 -0.72
C TRP A 63 4.10 17.60 0.47
N MET A 64 3.72 16.35 0.78
CA MET A 64 4.32 15.58 1.88
C MET A 64 5.81 15.29 1.67
N ASN A 65 6.28 15.29 0.43
CA ASN A 65 7.70 15.12 0.10
C ASN A 65 8.60 16.27 0.60
N ASN A 66 8.01 17.40 1.00
CA ASN A 66 8.72 18.55 1.51
C ASN A 66 8.74 18.64 3.05
N ILE A 67 8.11 17.68 3.75
CA ILE A 67 8.10 17.65 5.21
C ILE A 67 9.44 17.09 5.71
N PRO A 68 10.21 17.83 6.53
CA PRO A 68 11.45 17.34 7.12
C PRO A 68 11.24 16.03 7.89
N GLY A 69 12.06 15.01 7.61
CA GLY A 69 11.95 13.68 8.21
C GLY A 69 10.97 12.72 7.52
N MET A 70 10.11 13.21 6.62
CA MET A 70 9.30 12.39 5.70
C MET A 70 9.88 12.32 4.28
N ALA A 71 10.96 13.06 4.02
CA ALA A 71 11.63 13.10 2.72
C ALA A 71 12.14 11.71 2.30
N ARG A 72 12.09 11.47 0.98
CA ARG A 72 12.49 10.25 0.25
C ARG A 72 13.70 9.52 0.89
N GLN A 73 13.44 8.53 1.74
CA GLN A 73 14.40 7.47 2.09
C GLN A 73 14.29 6.31 1.11
#